data_AF-A0A416FL29-F1
#
_entry.id   AF-A0A416FL29-F1
#
_cell.length_a   1.000
_cell.length_b   1.000
_cell.length_c   1.000
_cell.angle_alpha   90.00
_cell.angle_beta   90.00
_cell.angle_gamma   90.00
#
_symmetry.space_group_name_H-M   'P 1'
#
loop_
_entity.id
_entity.type
_entity.pdbx_description
1 polymer ?
#
loop_
_entity_poly.entity_id
_entity_poly.type
_entity_poly.pdbx_seq_one_letter_code
_entity_poly.pdbx_strand_id
1 'polypeptide(L)'
;MINLSNRLRKKIHFPKPRRKKRGRKKKGKILALVERLANYKVSVCLFIHNFNVPFDNNQAERDLRMIKVKTKVSGCFRTEEGARDYLKIMSYIGTAHKRGHNAYQAIKNAISGHPDFIFE
;
A
#
# COMPACT_ATOMS: atom_id res chain seq x y z
N MET A 1 -72.50 -6.35 33.13
CA MET A 1 -71.80 -5.57 32.10
C MET A 1 -70.39 -5.26 32.58
N ILE A 2 -69.38 -5.92 32.01
CA ILE A 2 -67.97 -5.72 32.39
C ILE A 2 -67.52 -4.37 31.82
N ASN A 3 -67.08 -3.47 32.70
CA ASN A 3 -66.74 -2.10 32.39
C ASN A 3 -65.51 -2.04 31.46
N LEU A 4 -65.75 -1.76 30.17
CA LEU A 4 -64.78 -1.85 29.08
C LEU A 4 -63.70 -0.73 29.13
N SER A 5 -63.77 0.19 30.10
CA SER A 5 -62.88 1.37 30.18
C SER A 5 -61.48 1.07 30.71
N ASN A 6 -61.25 -0.09 31.34
CA ASN A 6 -59.94 -0.47 31.88
C ASN A 6 -59.06 -1.26 30.90
N ARG A 7 -59.53 -1.56 29.68
CA ARG A 7 -58.78 -2.40 28.72
C ARG A 7 -57.75 -1.65 27.86
N LEU A 8 -57.74 -0.31 27.87
CA LEU A 8 -56.94 0.50 26.92
C LEU A 8 -55.82 1.34 27.55
N ARG A 9 -55.37 1.05 28.78
CA ARG A 9 -54.22 1.74 29.41
C ARG A 9 -53.04 0.83 29.74
N LYS A 10 -52.69 -0.09 28.84
CA LYS A 10 -51.29 -0.56 28.78
C LYS A 10 -50.44 0.57 28.21
N LYS A 11 -49.84 1.38 29.08
CA LYS A 11 -48.79 2.34 28.70
C LYS A 11 -47.69 1.54 27.98
N ILE A 12 -47.61 1.67 26.66
CA ILE A 12 -46.52 1.09 25.86
C ILE A 12 -45.24 1.77 26.33
N HIS A 13 -44.38 1.02 27.04
CA HIS A 13 -43.09 1.51 27.45
C HIS A 13 -42.14 1.42 26.25
N PHE A 14 -41.95 2.53 25.53
CA PHE A 14 -40.90 2.60 24.52
C PHE A 14 -39.54 2.63 25.24
N PRO A 15 -38.63 1.67 24.98
CA PRO A 15 -37.31 1.70 25.59
C PRO A 15 -36.61 3.00 25.17
N LYS A 16 -36.12 3.77 26.16
CA LYS A 16 -35.36 5.00 25.87
C LYS A 16 -34.21 4.65 24.92
N PRO A 17 -34.01 5.38 23.81
CA PRO A 17 -32.93 5.10 22.88
C PRO A 17 -31.61 5.09 23.64
N ARG A 18 -30.87 3.98 23.57
CA ARG A 18 -29.55 3.86 24.20
C ARG A 18 -28.68 4.99 23.63
N ARG A 19 -28.13 5.87 24.48
CA ARG A 19 -27.17 6.90 24.07
C ARG A 19 -26.03 6.21 23.31
N LYS A 20 -25.95 6.42 21.99
CA LYS A 20 -24.85 5.89 21.18
C LYS A 20 -23.56 6.50 21.72
N LYS A 21 -22.63 5.66 22.19
CA LYS A 21 -21.29 6.12 22.59
C LYS A 21 -20.65 6.72 21.34
N ARG A 22 -20.17 7.97 21.45
CA ARG A 22 -19.46 8.65 20.35
C ARG A 22 -18.25 7.78 19.97
N GLY A 23 -18.11 7.50 18.67
CA GLY A 23 -16.97 6.73 18.16
C GLY A 23 -15.64 7.44 18.41
N ARG A 24 -14.53 6.71 18.23
CA ARG A 24 -13.18 7.28 18.34
C ARG A 24 -13.06 8.53 17.46
N LYS A 25 -12.52 9.62 18.00
CA LYS A 25 -12.25 10.83 17.22
C LYS A 25 -11.33 10.45 16.05
N LYS A 26 -11.71 10.88 14.84
CA LYS A 26 -10.89 10.69 13.64
C LYS A 26 -9.52 11.32 13.87
N LYS A 27 -8.46 10.59 13.53
CA LYS A 27 -7.10 11.12 13.54
C LYS A 27 -6.92 12.04 12.34
N GLY A 28 -6.39 13.25 12.57
CA GLY A 28 -5.97 14.14 11.50
C GLY A 28 -4.71 13.63 10.79
N LYS A 29 -4.36 14.21 9.64
CA LYS A 29 -3.16 13.82 8.86
C LYS A 29 -1.88 13.86 9.70
N ILE A 30 -1.71 14.92 10.49
CA ILE A 30 -0.52 15.13 11.34
C ILE A 30 -0.41 14.04 12.40
N LEU A 31 -1.48 13.79 13.17
CA LEU A 31 -1.47 12.78 14.22
C LEU A 31 -1.23 11.37 13.64
N ALA A 32 -1.85 11.06 12.50
CA ALA A 32 -1.63 9.78 11.82
C ALA A 32 -0.17 9.62 11.35
N LEU A 33 0.46 10.70 10.87
CA LEU A 33 1.87 10.68 10.48
C LEU A 33 2.79 10.48 11.69
N VAL A 34 2.61 11.25 12.76
CA VAL A 34 3.42 11.15 13.98
C VAL A 34 3.36 9.75 14.58
N GLU A 35 2.16 9.18 14.70
CA GLU A 35 2.00 7.81 15.20
C GLU A 35 2.68 6.78 14.28
N ARG A 36 2.61 6.98 12.96
CA ARG A 36 3.29 6.08 12.02
C ARG A 36 4.80 6.16 12.16
N LEU A 37 5.35 7.38 12.28
CA LEU A 37 6.78 7.58 12.53
C LEU A 37 7.22 6.96 13.87
N ALA A 38 6.39 7.06 14.92
CA ALA A 38 6.66 6.43 16.19
C ALA A 38 6.66 4.89 16.09
N ASN A 39 5.66 4.30 15.42
CA ASN A 39 5.55 2.86 15.23
C ASN A 39 6.71 2.28 14.40
N TYR A 40 7.21 3.03 13.41
CA TYR A 40 8.29 2.61 12.51
C TYR A 40 9.63 3.30 12.80
N LYS A 41 9.83 3.83 14.01
CA LYS A 41 11.02 4.60 14.38
C LYS A 41 12.33 3.89 14.01
N VAL A 42 12.42 2.60 14.32
CA VAL A 42 13.62 1.78 14.03
C VAL A 42 13.90 1.74 12.53
N SER A 43 12.88 1.49 11.70
CA SER A 43 13.03 1.42 10.25
C SER A 43 13.36 2.78 9.64
N VAL A 44 12.70 3.85 10.11
CA VAL A 44 12.92 5.22 9.61
C VAL A 44 14.33 5.71 9.98
N CYS A 45 14.82 5.38 11.17
CA CYS A 45 16.15 5.78 11.64
C CYS A 45 17.26 4.76 11.31
N LEU A 46 16.99 3.74 10.48
CA LEU A 46 17.94 2.67 10.20
C LEU A 46 19.27 3.20 9.62
N PHE A 47 19.22 4.25 8.81
CA PHE A 47 20.39 4.91 8.21
C PHE A 47 21.39 5.44 9.25
N ILE A 48 20.97 5.69 10.49
CA ILE A 48 21.83 6.15 11.59
C ILE A 48 22.74 5.02 12.08
N HIS A 49 22.25 3.78 12.05
CA HIS A 49 22.94 2.60 12.58
C HIS A 49 23.57 1.74 11.48
N ASN A 50 23.06 1.81 10.25
CA ASN A 50 23.56 1.06 9.10
C ASN A 50 23.82 2.01 7.93
N PHE A 51 25.09 2.35 7.72
CA PHE A 51 25.52 3.27 6.67
C PHE A 51 25.33 2.73 5.24
N ASN A 52 25.05 1.43 5.07
CA ASN A 52 24.67 0.88 3.77
C ASN A 52 23.24 1.28 3.36
N VAL A 53 22.42 1.78 4.30
CA VAL A 53 21.07 2.26 4.04
C VAL A 53 21.12 3.78 3.82
N PRO A 54 20.71 4.28 2.64
CA PRO A 54 20.69 5.71 2.39
C PRO A 54 19.66 6.42 3.28
N PHE A 55 19.89 7.71 3.54
CA PHE A 55 18.95 8.56 4.28
C PHE A 55 17.60 8.74 3.56
N ASP A 56 17.63 8.77 2.23
CA ASP A 56 16.45 8.99 1.40
C ASP A 56 15.80 7.70 0.91
N ASN A 57 14.57 7.82 0.42
CA ASN A 57 13.80 6.72 -0.17
C ASN A 57 13.77 6.81 -1.71
N ASN A 58 14.67 7.58 -2.32
CA ASN A 58 14.60 7.88 -3.76
C ASN A 58 14.71 6.61 -4.60
N GLN A 59 15.52 5.65 -4.16
CA GLN A 59 15.68 4.39 -4.89
C GLN A 59 14.38 3.58 -4.93
N ALA A 60 13.69 3.41 -3.80
CA ALA A 60 12.44 2.65 -3.77
C ALA A 60 11.34 3.36 -4.57
N GLU A 61 11.29 4.69 -4.54
CA GLU A 61 10.35 5.46 -5.35
C GLU A 61 10.61 5.30 -6.86
N ARG A 62 11.88 5.32 -7.28
CA ARG A 62 12.25 5.06 -8.68
C ARG A 62 11.84 3.66 -9.12
N ASP A 63 12.06 2.65 -8.27
CA ASP A 63 11.68 1.27 -8.55
C ASP A 63 10.15 1.13 -8.74
N LEU A 64 9.35 1.82 -7.92
CA LEU A 64 7.88 1.83 -8.03
C LEU A 64 7.33 2.71 -9.17
N ARG A 65 8.12 3.67 -9.64
CA ARG A 65 7.70 4.65 -10.65
C ARG A 65 7.25 3.97 -11.95
N MET A 66 7.88 2.88 -12.34
CA MET A 66 7.54 2.17 -13.58
C MET A 66 6.10 1.65 -13.58
N ILE A 67 5.63 1.13 -12.44
CA ILE A 67 4.24 0.69 -12.27
C ILE A 67 3.30 1.88 -12.45
N LYS A 68 3.60 3.01 -11.80
CA LYS A 68 2.78 4.22 -11.91
C LYS A 68 2.78 4.80 -13.32
N VAL A 69 3.90 4.80 -14.02
CA VAL A 69 4.01 5.25 -15.41
C VAL A 69 3.17 4.35 -16.32
N LYS A 70 3.27 3.02 -16.18
CA LYS A 70 2.45 2.08 -16.93
C LYS A 70 0.96 2.33 -16.69
N THR A 71 0.56 2.55 -15.43
CA THR A 71 -0.84 2.84 -15.11
C THR A 71 -1.31 4.18 -15.68
N LYS A 72 -0.48 5.21 -15.62
CA LYS A 72 -0.80 6.53 -16.17
C LYS A 72 -0.98 6.49 -17.69
N VAL A 73 -0.11 5.78 -18.40
CA VAL A 73 -0.06 5.78 -19.87
C VAL A 73 -1.03 4.75 -20.46
N SER A 74 -1.15 3.57 -19.87
CA SER A 74 -1.96 2.47 -20.41
C SER A 74 -3.23 2.18 -19.61
N GLY A 75 -3.50 2.87 -18.51
CA GLY A 75 -4.63 2.59 -17.63
C GLY A 75 -4.38 1.39 -16.73
N CYS A 76 -5.21 0.35 -16.80
CA CYS A 76 -5.08 -0.84 -15.94
C CYS A 76 -4.49 -2.04 -16.71
N PHE A 77 -4.07 -3.07 -15.96
CA PHE A 77 -3.79 -4.38 -16.53
C PHE A 77 -5.11 -5.11 -16.76
N ARG A 78 -5.21 -5.84 -17.88
CA ARG A 78 -6.41 -6.64 -18.22
C ARG A 78 -6.52 -7.92 -17.38
N THR A 79 -5.39 -8.49 -16.99
CA THR A 79 -5.28 -9.72 -16.20
C THR A 79 -4.22 -9.57 -15.13
N GLU A 80 -4.33 -10.34 -14.06
CA GLU A 80 -3.30 -10.40 -13.01
C GLU A 80 -1.98 -10.97 -13.56
N GLU A 81 -2.06 -11.97 -14.45
CA GLU A 81 -0.90 -12.57 -15.10
C GLU A 81 -0.07 -11.54 -15.87
N GLY A 82 -0.71 -10.70 -16.70
CA GLY A 82 -0.01 -9.64 -17.42
C GLY A 82 0.62 -8.59 -16.49
N ALA A 83 0.05 -8.37 -15.30
CA ALA A 83 0.68 -7.54 -14.28
C ALA A 83 1.93 -8.21 -13.69
N ARG A 84 1.87 -9.52 -13.41
CA ARG A 84 3.02 -10.29 -12.90
C ARG A 84 4.16 -10.36 -13.91
N ASP A 85 3.86 -10.57 -15.19
CA ASP A 85 4.89 -10.59 -16.24
C ASP A 85 5.54 -9.23 -16.42
N TYR A 86 4.75 -8.15 -16.40
CA TYR A 86 5.29 -6.80 -16.39
C TYR A 86 6.21 -6.56 -15.20
N LEU A 87 5.79 -6.93 -13.99
CA LEU A 87 6.62 -6.79 -12.79
C LEU A 87 7.92 -7.61 -12.89
N LYS A 88 7.87 -8.82 -13.44
CA LYS A 88 9.04 -9.67 -13.66
C LYS A 88 10.05 -8.98 -14.57
N ILE A 89 9.62 -8.50 -15.74
CA ILE A 89 10.47 -7.78 -16.70
C ILE A 89 11.05 -6.52 -16.08
N MET A 90 10.23 -5.70 -15.42
CA MET A 90 10.69 -4.45 -14.81
C MET A 90 11.63 -4.67 -13.64
N SER A 91 11.44 -5.74 -12.86
CA SER A 91 12.36 -6.10 -11.76
C SER A 91 13.74 -6.50 -12.28
N TYR A 92 13.80 -7.23 -13.38
CA TYR A 92 15.05 -7.61 -14.05
C TYR A 92 15.78 -6.37 -14.60
N ILE A 93 15.08 -5.49 -15.32
CA ILE A 93 15.65 -4.22 -15.83
C ILE A 93 16.13 -3.33 -14.68
N GLY A 94 15.35 -3.23 -13.60
CA GLY A 94 15.73 -2.45 -12.42
C GLY A 94 17.01 -2.98 -11.76
N THR A 95 17.17 -4.30 -11.74
CA THR A 95 18.40 -4.95 -11.22
C THR A 95 19.59 -4.69 -12.14
N ALA A 96 19.41 -4.84 -13.45
CA ALA A 96 20.43 -4.53 -14.44
C ALA A 96 20.96 -3.10 -14.32
N HIS A 97 20.05 -2.11 -14.19
CA HIS A 97 20.44 -0.71 -13.99
C HIS A 97 21.22 -0.49 -12.69
N LYS A 98 20.84 -1.14 -11.59
CA LYS A 98 21.56 -1.04 -10.31
C LYS A 98 22.99 -1.59 -10.40
N ARG A 99 23.22 -2.50 -11.34
CA ARG A 99 24.52 -3.12 -11.65
C ARG A 99 25.29 -2.39 -12.76
N GLY A 100 24.74 -1.27 -13.27
CA GLY A 100 25.38 -0.45 -14.30
C GLY A 100 25.15 -0.92 -15.74
N HIS A 101 24.28 -1.91 -15.96
CA HIS A 101 23.97 -2.38 -17.30
C HIS A 101 22.82 -1.60 -17.95
N ASN A 102 22.90 -1.43 -19.26
CA ASN A 102 21.85 -0.82 -20.05
C ASN A 102 20.65 -1.78 -20.23
N ALA A 103 19.43 -1.26 -20.13
CA ALA A 103 18.21 -2.05 -20.29
C ALA A 103 18.12 -2.83 -21.61
N TYR A 104 18.54 -2.24 -22.74
CA TYR A 104 18.52 -2.92 -24.04
C TYR A 104 19.47 -4.11 -24.06
N GLN A 105 20.70 -3.94 -23.56
CA GLN A 105 21.67 -5.03 -23.47
C GLN A 105 21.17 -6.13 -22.53
N ALA A 106 20.58 -5.76 -21.39
CA ALA A 106 20.00 -6.69 -20.44
C ALA A 106 18.91 -7.57 -21.07
N ILE A 107 17.97 -6.96 -21.79
CA ILE A 107 16.88 -7.68 -22.46
C ILE A 107 17.43 -8.53 -23.61
N LYS A 108 18.35 -7.99 -24.41
CA LYS A 108 18.97 -8.72 -25.53
C LYS A 108 19.64 -10.00 -25.04
N ASN A 109 20.52 -9.90 -24.04
CA ASN A 109 21.22 -11.06 -23.49
C ASN A 109 20.28 -12.06 -22.82
N ALA A 110 19.26 -11.59 -22.09
CA ALA A 110 18.26 -12.46 -21.49
C ALA A 110 17.53 -13.32 -22.55
N ILE A 111 17.12 -12.71 -23.65
CA ILE A 111 16.45 -13.42 -24.76
C ILE A 111 17.44 -14.33 -25.51
N SER A 112 18.71 -13.95 -25.59
CA SER A 112 19.79 -14.77 -26.16
C SER A 112 20.31 -15.89 -25.21
N GLY A 113 19.60 -16.18 -24.12
CA GLY A 113 19.92 -17.29 -23.22
C GLY A 113 20.97 -17.00 -22.15
N HIS A 114 21.38 -15.74 -21.99
CA HIS A 114 22.37 -15.31 -21.00
C HIS A 114 21.77 -14.25 -20.06
N PRO A 115 20.74 -14.60 -19.24
CA PRO A 115 20.12 -13.63 -18.34
C PRO A 115 20.99 -13.29 -17.12
N ASP A 116 21.90 -14.18 -16.73
CA ASP A 116 22.59 -14.07 -15.44
C ASP A 116 23.75 -13.08 -15.43
N PHE A 117 24.18 -12.58 -16.60
CA PHE A 117 25.30 -11.64 -16.72
C PHE A 117 25.07 -10.32 -15.94
N ILE A 118 23.84 -9.99 -15.56
CA ILE A 118 23.54 -8.81 -14.74
C ILE A 118 23.91 -9.00 -13.26
N PHE A 119 24.23 -10.23 -12.84
CA PHE A 119 24.58 -10.58 -11.46
C PHE A 119 26.08 -10.78 -11.24
N GLU A 120 26.83 -10.95 -12.32
CA GLU A 120 28.30 -10.99 -12.34
C GLU A 120 28.89 -9.61 -12.03
#